data_AF-A0A3S0M8U2-F1
#
_entry.id   AF-A0A3S0M8U2-F1
#
_cell.length_a   1.000
_cell.length_b   1.000
_cell.length_c   1.000
_cell.angle_alpha   90.00
_cell.angle_beta   90.00
_cell.angle_gamma   90.00
#
_symmetry.space_group_name_H-M   'P 1'
#
loop_
_entity.id
_entity.type
_entity.pdbx_description
1 polymer ?
#
loop_
_entity_poly.entity_id
_entity_poly.type
_entity_poly.pdbx_seq_one_letter_code
_entity_poly.pdbx_strand_id
1 'polypeptide(L)'
;MINLYNTHIENLSIHRVGNKSRNEAIFLSEQPFNLNDEIVPLMKEFFFKPFREKEENYFQFAHEIDLDYNDMFKFATEVFDNPSSVHEISKKITTHLFEQSNHPHIKNGEVYVTYLSNVNIDNNVVDAIGIFKSEIQADFLQFEEKATHLEMILQQGVSLNKLDKGCIIFNYKKEEGYKILTVDSNRYDARYWLEHFLSVDAFEDENFITKKYLKFCQNFAKDVVFPAEDKKEEVMFMNRSVNYFAKNDQFEETNFLNEVLDNPDLIPEFKNYKMDKGEKYSIEDVTSFPIANAAVSDARKSIKNIINLDTHIQIKMDFINPESAEKYVEKGWDEEKQMYYYLVYFNKEQKS
;
A
#
# COMPACT_ATOMS: atom_id res chain seq x y z
N MET A 1 2.95 10.00 4.79
CA MET A 1 3.29 10.12 3.36
C MET A 1 4.81 10.06 3.22
N ILE A 2 5.29 9.21 2.32
CA ILE A 2 6.72 8.96 2.10
C ILE A 2 7.30 9.87 1.01
N ASN A 3 8.55 10.29 1.14
CA ASN A 3 9.31 10.93 0.08
C ASN A 3 10.76 10.39 0.04
N LEU A 4 11.10 9.77 -1.10
CA LEU A 4 12.39 9.11 -1.35
C LEU A 4 13.30 9.88 -2.33
N TYR A 5 12.92 11.08 -2.77
CA TYR A 5 13.66 11.81 -3.80
C TYR A 5 15.04 12.29 -3.31
N ASN A 6 15.11 12.70 -2.04
CA ASN A 6 16.34 13.21 -1.42
C ASN A 6 17.16 12.13 -0.71
N THR A 7 16.70 10.88 -0.74
CA THR A 7 17.36 9.75 -0.05
C THR A 7 18.74 9.49 -0.62
N HIS A 8 19.74 9.29 0.24
CA HIS A 8 21.08 8.86 -0.15
C HIS A 8 21.28 7.37 0.13
N ILE A 9 22.03 6.70 -0.74
CA ILE A 9 22.49 5.33 -0.53
C ILE A 9 23.90 5.46 0.03
N GLU A 10 24.06 5.20 1.33
CA GLU A 10 25.36 5.34 2.02
C GLU A 10 26.22 4.09 1.86
N ASN A 11 25.57 2.93 1.77
CA ASN A 11 26.21 1.65 1.56
C ASN A 11 25.37 0.77 0.63
N LEU A 12 26.04 -0.06 -0.18
CA LEU A 12 25.39 -1.09 -0.98
C LEU A 12 26.15 -2.41 -0.80
N SER A 13 25.47 -3.40 -0.25
CA SER A 13 25.96 -4.77 -0.17
C SER A 13 25.18 -5.64 -1.16
N ILE A 14 25.90 -6.39 -2.00
CA ILE A 14 25.31 -7.22 -3.05
C ILE A 14 25.68 -8.67 -2.79
N HIS A 15 24.69 -9.54 -2.72
CA HIS A 15 24.85 -10.98 -2.54
C HIS A 15 24.02 -11.72 -3.58
N ARG A 16 24.10 -13.05 -3.58
CA ARG A 16 23.19 -13.90 -4.34
C ARG A 16 22.58 -14.95 -3.43
N VAL A 17 21.26 -15.08 -3.50
CA VAL A 17 20.51 -16.08 -2.76
C VAL A 17 20.00 -17.17 -3.71
N GLY A 18 20.22 -18.43 -3.31
CA GLY A 18 19.68 -19.60 -3.99
C GLY A 18 18.40 -20.11 -3.34
N ASN A 19 17.97 -21.29 -3.75
CA ASN A 19 16.84 -22.03 -3.20
C ASN A 19 17.29 -23.41 -2.71
N LYS A 20 17.04 -23.71 -1.43
CA LYS A 20 17.46 -24.97 -0.79
C LYS A 20 16.84 -26.21 -1.45
N SER A 21 15.56 -26.16 -1.80
CA SER A 21 14.85 -27.27 -2.44
C SER A 21 15.30 -27.54 -3.87
N ARG A 22 16.00 -26.59 -4.49
CA ARG A 22 16.59 -26.73 -5.84
C ARG A 22 18.09 -27.01 -5.80
N ASN A 23 18.68 -27.22 -4.62
CA ASN A 23 20.13 -27.35 -4.41
C ASN A 23 20.92 -26.16 -4.99
N GLU A 24 20.33 -24.97 -4.98
CA GLU A 24 20.99 -23.75 -5.43
C GLU A 24 21.69 -23.10 -4.23
N ALA A 25 22.96 -22.76 -4.39
CA ALA A 25 23.78 -22.23 -3.32
C ALA A 25 23.52 -20.74 -3.03
N ILE A 26 23.90 -20.30 -1.83
CA ILE A 26 24.04 -18.89 -1.46
C ILE A 26 25.47 -18.42 -1.78
N PHE A 27 25.63 -17.17 -2.20
CA PHE A 27 26.92 -16.50 -2.35
C PHE A 27 26.91 -15.18 -1.61
N LEU A 28 27.84 -15.03 -0.66
CA LEU A 28 27.99 -13.85 0.17
C LEU A 28 29.27 -13.12 -0.21
N SER A 29 29.15 -11.95 -0.84
CA SER A 29 30.30 -11.08 -1.10
C SER A 29 31.08 -10.74 0.17
N GLU A 30 32.41 -10.73 0.06
CA GLU A 30 33.32 -10.45 1.17
C GLU A 30 33.39 -8.95 1.51
N GLN A 31 33.09 -8.08 0.55
CA GLN A 31 33.17 -6.63 0.64
C GLN A 31 31.92 -5.96 0.06
N PRO A 32 31.57 -4.75 0.53
CA PRO A 32 30.48 -3.97 -0.06
C PRO A 32 30.86 -3.46 -1.46
N PHE A 33 29.83 -3.10 -2.24
CA PHE A 33 30.01 -2.47 -3.54
C PHE A 33 30.41 -1.00 -3.37
N ASN A 34 31.48 -0.59 -4.05
CA ASN A 34 31.91 0.81 -4.06
C ASN A 34 31.00 1.64 -4.96
N LEU A 35 30.11 2.41 -4.33
CA LEU A 35 29.21 3.34 -5.00
C LEU A 35 30.00 4.40 -5.78
N ASN A 36 29.49 4.77 -6.95
CA ASN A 36 30.03 5.82 -7.80
C ASN A 36 28.90 6.66 -8.41
N ASP A 37 29.25 7.83 -8.93
CA ASP A 37 28.28 8.82 -9.43
C ASP A 37 27.45 8.33 -10.63
N GLU A 38 27.93 7.33 -11.37
CA GLU A 38 27.24 6.74 -12.52
C GLU A 38 26.17 5.72 -12.09
N ILE A 39 26.47 4.90 -11.09
CA ILE A 39 25.60 3.80 -10.62
C ILE A 39 24.55 4.29 -9.63
N VAL A 40 24.87 5.26 -8.77
CA VAL A 40 23.95 5.73 -7.72
C VAL A 40 22.59 6.17 -8.28
N PRO A 41 22.49 7.01 -9.34
CA PRO A 41 21.20 7.40 -9.91
C PRO A 41 20.39 6.21 -10.43
N LEU A 42 21.07 5.24 -11.05
CA LEU A 42 20.44 4.02 -11.58
C LEU A 42 19.86 3.15 -10.45
N MET A 43 20.62 2.97 -9.36
CA MET A 43 20.17 2.21 -8.20
C MET A 43 19.01 2.88 -7.47
N LYS A 44 19.05 4.22 -7.31
CA LYS A 44 17.94 4.96 -6.71
C LYS A 44 16.65 4.80 -7.51
N GLU A 45 16.71 4.87 -8.84
CA GLU A 45 15.53 4.69 -9.67
C GLU A 45 15.03 3.24 -9.62
N PHE A 46 15.93 2.27 -9.77
CA PHE A 46 15.60 0.85 -9.69
C PHE A 46 14.96 0.45 -8.34
N PHE A 47 15.52 0.90 -7.23
CA PHE A 47 15.05 0.56 -5.89
C PHE A 47 13.79 1.32 -5.48
N PHE A 48 13.69 2.62 -5.75
CA PHE A 48 12.67 3.46 -5.13
C PHE A 48 11.45 3.71 -6.00
N LYS A 49 11.55 3.62 -7.33
CA LYS A 49 10.40 3.83 -8.23
C LYS A 49 9.16 2.99 -7.83
N PRO A 50 9.27 1.68 -7.52
CA PRO A 50 8.11 0.87 -7.15
C PRO A 50 7.39 1.32 -5.88
N PHE A 51 8.10 2.01 -4.98
CA PHE A 51 7.57 2.53 -3.72
C PHE A 51 6.90 3.91 -3.88
N ARG A 52 7.18 4.64 -4.97
CA ARG A 52 6.52 5.92 -5.29
C ARG A 52 5.19 5.73 -6.02
N GLU A 53 5.02 4.61 -6.73
CA GLU A 53 3.88 4.36 -7.62
C GLU A 53 2.74 3.56 -6.96
N LYS A 54 2.99 2.91 -5.81
CA LYS A 54 1.99 2.07 -5.12
C LYS A 54 1.32 2.80 -3.97
N GLU A 55 0.10 2.39 -3.67
CA GLU A 55 -0.62 2.82 -2.47
C GLU A 55 0.15 2.40 -1.21
N GLU A 56 0.39 3.35 -0.30
CA GLU A 56 1.10 3.13 0.95
C GLU A 56 0.29 2.18 1.85
N ASN A 57 0.71 0.91 1.92
CA ASN A 57 0.33 -0.02 2.98
C ASN A 57 1.58 -0.29 3.81
N TYR A 58 1.58 0.21 5.03
CA TYR A 58 2.69 0.02 5.95
C TYR A 58 2.53 -1.28 6.72
N PHE A 59 3.67 -1.83 7.10
CA PHE A 59 3.81 -3.03 7.91
C PHE A 59 4.70 -2.75 9.11
N GLN A 60 4.69 -3.64 10.09
CA GLN A 60 5.62 -3.70 11.22
C GLN A 60 6.13 -5.10 11.40
N PHE A 61 7.34 -5.24 11.92
CA PHE A 61 7.79 -6.55 12.41
C PHE A 61 6.84 -7.04 13.50
N ALA A 62 6.56 -8.34 13.46
CA ALA A 62 5.70 -9.00 14.41
C ALA A 62 6.26 -10.38 14.76
N HIS A 63 5.88 -10.86 15.94
CA HIS A 63 6.17 -12.22 16.40
C HIS A 63 5.13 -12.60 17.46
N GLU A 64 4.71 -13.86 17.48
CA GLU A 64 3.62 -14.36 18.36
C GLU A 64 3.93 -14.26 19.87
N ILE A 65 5.18 -13.98 20.25
CA ILE A 65 5.64 -14.01 21.65
C ILE A 65 6.16 -12.63 22.04
N ASP A 66 7.20 -12.17 21.33
CA ASP A 66 7.83 -10.87 21.58
C ASP A 66 8.60 -10.44 20.31
N LEU A 67 8.65 -9.14 20.03
CA LEU A 67 9.41 -8.56 18.92
C LEU A 67 10.90 -8.93 18.99
N ASP A 68 11.45 -9.13 20.19
CA ASP A 68 12.81 -9.60 20.43
C ASP A 68 13.04 -11.05 19.96
N TYR A 69 12.05 -11.74 19.39
CA TYR A 69 12.24 -13.02 18.70
C TYR A 69 12.19 -12.91 17.17
N ASN A 70 11.83 -11.75 16.62
CA ASN A 70 11.88 -11.53 15.17
C ASN A 70 13.33 -11.27 14.71
N ASP A 71 13.88 -12.15 13.87
CA ASP A 71 15.27 -12.04 13.40
C ASP A 71 15.51 -10.78 12.56
N MET A 72 14.56 -10.40 11.71
CA MET A 72 14.69 -9.20 10.89
C MET A 72 14.61 -7.91 11.72
N PHE A 73 13.79 -7.88 12.78
CA PHE A 73 13.78 -6.80 13.75
C PHE A 73 15.16 -6.64 14.41
N LYS A 74 15.75 -7.75 14.90
CA LYS A 74 17.12 -7.73 15.49
C LYS A 74 18.16 -7.23 14.52
N PHE A 75 18.15 -7.73 13.28
CA PHE A 75 19.12 -7.33 12.26
C PHE A 75 18.97 -5.84 11.92
N ALA A 76 17.73 -5.35 11.79
CA ALA A 76 17.48 -3.93 11.57
C ALA A 76 17.98 -3.07 12.73
N THR A 77 17.67 -3.46 13.96
CA THR A 77 18.17 -2.77 15.17
C THR A 77 19.69 -2.77 15.25
N GLU A 78 20.37 -3.88 14.99
CA GLU A 78 21.84 -3.95 15.00
C GLU A 78 22.47 -2.99 13.98
N VAL A 79 21.86 -2.85 12.79
CA VAL A 79 22.30 -1.88 11.77
C VAL A 79 22.02 -0.44 12.19
N PHE A 80 20.85 -0.14 12.77
CA PHE A 80 20.54 1.22 13.20
C PHE A 80 21.39 1.67 14.40
N ASP A 81 21.71 0.76 15.31
CA ASP A 81 22.57 1.04 16.47
C ASP A 81 24.05 1.18 16.05
N ASN A 82 24.47 0.48 14.98
CA ASN A 82 25.80 0.60 14.41
C ASN A 82 25.79 0.51 12.87
N PRO A 83 25.59 1.63 12.15
CA PRO A 83 25.49 1.65 10.69
C PRO A 83 26.72 1.09 9.96
N SER A 84 27.91 1.16 10.57
CA SER A 84 29.14 0.61 10.00
C SER A 84 29.12 -0.91 9.85
N SER A 85 28.24 -1.59 10.60
CA SER A 85 28.09 -3.06 10.55
C SER A 85 27.22 -3.55 9.38
N VAL A 86 26.59 -2.65 8.62
CA VAL A 86 25.57 -3.01 7.61
C VAL A 86 26.01 -4.11 6.65
N HIS A 87 27.28 -4.14 6.24
CA HIS A 87 27.78 -5.19 5.36
C HIS A 87 27.81 -6.57 6.04
N GLU A 88 28.27 -6.66 7.28
CA GLU A 88 28.25 -7.93 8.01
C GLU A 88 26.82 -8.37 8.33
N ILE A 89 25.92 -7.44 8.61
CA ILE A 89 24.50 -7.77 8.85
C ILE A 89 23.79 -8.16 7.55
N SER A 90 24.16 -7.58 6.42
CA SER A 90 23.61 -7.98 5.11
C SER A 90 23.88 -9.45 4.77
N LYS A 91 25.01 -10.00 5.25
CA LYS A 91 25.31 -11.43 5.18
C LYS A 91 24.34 -12.26 6.02
N LYS A 92 24.04 -11.82 7.25
CA LYS A 92 23.04 -12.46 8.13
C LYS A 92 21.63 -12.41 7.50
N ILE A 93 21.21 -11.25 7.02
CA ILE A 93 19.93 -11.04 6.31
C ILE A 93 19.80 -11.97 5.10
N THR A 94 20.83 -12.05 4.27
CA THR A 94 20.82 -12.92 3.07
C THR A 94 20.82 -14.40 3.46
N THR A 95 21.51 -14.77 4.55
CA THR A 95 21.50 -16.14 5.09
C THR A 95 20.11 -16.51 5.59
N HIS A 96 19.46 -15.63 6.35
CA HIS A 96 18.06 -15.83 6.77
C HIS A 96 17.13 -15.98 5.56
N LEU A 97 17.25 -15.12 4.56
CA LEU A 97 16.48 -15.23 3.32
C LEU A 97 16.69 -16.59 2.62
N PHE A 98 17.93 -17.09 2.58
CA PHE A 98 18.23 -18.43 2.06
C PHE A 98 17.58 -19.53 2.91
N GLU A 99 17.54 -19.37 4.23
CA GLU A 99 16.90 -20.30 5.15
C GLU A 99 15.40 -20.40 4.96
N GLN A 100 14.74 -19.30 4.59
CA GLN A 100 13.32 -19.25 4.27
C GLN A 100 13.00 -19.64 2.81
N SER A 101 14.01 -19.73 1.94
CA SER A 101 13.86 -20.03 0.50
C SER A 101 13.74 -21.54 0.22
N ASN A 102 12.67 -22.16 0.73
CA ASN A 102 12.43 -23.61 0.66
C ASN A 102 11.35 -24.02 -0.35
N HIS A 103 10.57 -23.09 -0.91
CA HIS A 103 9.51 -23.45 -1.85
C HIS A 103 10.04 -23.49 -3.30
N PRO A 104 9.73 -24.50 -4.13
CA PRO A 104 10.29 -24.61 -5.50
C PRO A 104 10.02 -23.42 -6.44
N HIS A 105 8.98 -22.64 -6.17
CA HIS A 105 8.65 -21.44 -6.96
C HIS A 105 9.49 -20.21 -6.60
N ILE A 106 10.20 -20.21 -5.46
CA ILE A 106 11.11 -19.11 -5.10
C ILE A 106 12.33 -19.20 -6.02
N LYS A 107 12.58 -18.15 -6.80
CA LYS A 107 13.71 -18.12 -7.74
C LYS A 107 14.98 -17.66 -7.02
N ASN A 108 16.14 -18.15 -7.49
CA ASN A 108 17.41 -17.54 -7.14
C ASN A 108 17.49 -16.10 -7.65
N GLY A 109 18.47 -15.34 -7.15
CA GLY A 109 18.60 -13.95 -7.55
C GLY A 109 19.65 -13.17 -6.80
N GLU A 110 19.92 -11.97 -7.29
CA GLU A 110 20.75 -10.98 -6.60
C GLU A 110 19.95 -10.33 -5.46
N VAL A 111 20.60 -10.13 -4.32
CA VAL A 111 20.06 -9.47 -3.13
C VAL A 111 20.90 -8.23 -2.85
N TYR A 112 20.23 -7.10 -2.66
CA TYR A 112 20.83 -5.81 -2.39
C TYR A 112 20.38 -5.34 -1.01
N VAL A 113 21.33 -5.05 -0.14
CA VAL A 113 21.07 -4.47 1.18
C VAL A 113 21.76 -3.12 1.27
N THR A 114 21.02 -2.08 1.62
CA THR A 114 21.51 -0.70 1.63
C THR A 114 21.20 -0.01 2.94
N TYR A 115 22.16 0.76 3.46
CA TYR A 115 21.88 1.79 4.44
C TYR A 115 21.49 3.09 3.72
N LEU A 116 20.37 3.67 4.12
CA LEU A 116 19.77 4.84 3.50
C LEU A 116 19.73 5.98 4.51
N SER A 117 20.12 7.18 4.09
CA SER A 117 19.97 8.41 4.87
C SER A 117 19.03 9.39 4.18
N ASN A 118 18.56 10.38 4.93
CA ASN A 118 17.71 11.46 4.41
C ASN A 118 16.40 10.96 3.78
N VAL A 119 15.79 9.94 4.39
CA VAL A 119 14.49 9.40 4.01
C VAL A 119 13.41 10.20 4.74
N ASN A 120 12.40 10.69 4.04
CA ASN A 120 11.31 11.43 4.68
C ASN A 120 10.06 10.54 4.78
N ILE A 121 9.58 10.33 6.01
CA ILE A 121 8.34 9.61 6.31
C ILE A 121 7.54 10.38 7.36
N ASP A 122 6.27 10.65 7.07
CA ASP A 122 5.35 11.36 7.97
C ASP A 122 5.93 12.68 8.49
N ASN A 123 6.60 13.42 7.60
CA ASN A 123 7.31 14.69 7.86
C ASN A 123 8.55 14.57 8.77
N ASN A 124 9.02 13.36 9.04
CA ASN A 124 10.26 13.11 9.78
C ASN A 124 11.37 12.68 8.80
N VAL A 125 12.55 13.27 8.95
CA VAL A 125 13.75 12.81 8.23
C VAL A 125 14.42 11.74 9.10
N VAL A 126 14.51 10.53 8.57
CA VAL A 126 15.02 9.35 9.26
C VAL A 126 16.03 8.61 8.37
N ASP A 127 16.79 7.72 9.00
CA ASP A 127 17.57 6.71 8.31
C ASP A 127 16.69 5.47 8.04
N ALA A 128 17.07 4.65 7.06
CA ALA A 128 16.34 3.45 6.71
C ALA A 128 17.27 2.34 6.19
N ILE A 129 16.75 1.11 6.14
CA ILE A 129 17.41 -0.03 5.52
C ILE A 129 16.57 -0.46 4.32
N GLY A 130 17.20 -0.50 3.16
CA GLY A 130 16.62 -1.05 1.94
C GLY A 130 17.08 -2.48 1.72
N ILE A 131 16.15 -3.40 1.48
CA ILE A 131 16.44 -4.79 1.10
C ILE A 131 15.69 -5.06 -0.19
N PHE A 132 16.42 -5.43 -1.24
CA PHE A 132 15.87 -5.60 -2.58
C PHE A 132 16.33 -6.93 -3.17
N LYS A 133 15.50 -7.54 -4.00
CA LYS A 133 15.82 -8.80 -4.68
C LYS A 133 15.37 -8.74 -6.13
N SER A 134 16.26 -9.12 -7.03
CA SER A 134 15.97 -9.36 -8.45
C SER A 134 16.05 -10.86 -8.74
N GLU A 135 15.04 -11.37 -9.43
CA GLU A 135 14.87 -12.79 -9.79
C GLU A 135 14.92 -13.00 -11.30
N ILE A 136 14.64 -11.95 -12.06
CA ILE A 136 14.51 -12.02 -13.52
C ILE A 136 15.73 -11.38 -14.16
N GLN A 137 16.40 -12.17 -14.99
CA GLN A 137 17.39 -11.67 -15.94
C GLN A 137 16.74 -11.53 -17.32
N ALA A 138 17.17 -10.52 -18.06
CA ALA A 138 16.76 -10.26 -19.42
C ALA A 138 17.96 -10.35 -20.35
N ASP A 139 17.72 -10.84 -21.56
CA ASP A 139 18.68 -10.81 -22.65
C ASP A 139 18.74 -9.38 -23.20
N PHE A 140 19.95 -8.88 -23.45
CA PHE A 140 20.18 -7.61 -24.13
C PHE A 140 21.34 -7.74 -25.11
N LEU A 141 21.24 -6.97 -26.20
CA LEU A 141 22.27 -6.92 -27.23
C LEU A 141 23.15 -5.70 -26.98
N GLN A 142 24.44 -5.94 -26.72
CA GLN A 142 25.46 -4.91 -26.71
C GLN A 142 26.14 -4.89 -28.10
N PHE A 143 26.44 -3.69 -28.59
CA PHE A 143 27.16 -3.51 -29.85
C PHE A 143 28.54 -2.92 -29.57
N GLU A 144 29.58 -3.57 -30.06
CA GLU A 144 30.94 -3.05 -30.02
C GLU A 144 31.38 -2.63 -31.43
N GLU A 145 31.85 -1.40 -31.57
CA GLU A 145 32.43 -0.93 -32.82
C GLU A 145 33.84 -1.50 -33.01
N LYS A 146 33.99 -2.34 -34.04
CA LYS A 146 35.30 -2.75 -34.55
C LYS A 146 35.64 -1.90 -35.78
N ALA A 147 36.89 -1.92 -36.20
CA ALA A 147 37.39 -1.08 -37.30
C ALA A 147 36.60 -1.20 -38.63
N THR A 148 35.88 -2.30 -38.87
CA THR A 148 35.19 -2.56 -40.15
C THR A 148 33.72 -2.95 -40.02
N HIS A 149 33.21 -3.22 -38.81
CA HIS A 149 31.85 -3.68 -38.58
C HIS A 149 31.44 -3.47 -37.13
N LEU A 150 30.13 -3.54 -36.87
CA LEU A 150 29.58 -3.64 -35.51
C LEU A 150 29.48 -5.10 -35.13
N GLU A 151 30.09 -5.47 -34.01
CA GLU A 151 29.94 -6.79 -33.41
C GLU A 151 28.75 -6.79 -32.46
N MET A 152 27.85 -7.76 -32.62
CA MET A 152 26.70 -7.95 -31.74
C MET A 152 27.02 -8.99 -30.67
N ILE A 153 26.88 -8.60 -29.41
CA ILE A 153 27.14 -9.45 -28.24
C ILE A 153 25.83 -9.64 -27.49
N LEU A 154 25.38 -10.90 -27.40
CA LEU A 154 24.26 -11.27 -26.54
C LEU A 154 24.76 -11.38 -25.09
N GLN A 155 24.21 -10.55 -24.22
CA GLN A 155 24.46 -10.61 -22.77
C GLN A 155 23.15 -10.86 -22.03
N GLN A 156 23.28 -11.41 -20.84
CA GLN A 156 22.16 -11.65 -19.93
C GLN A 156 22.45 -10.93 -18.61
N GLY A 157 21.47 -10.21 -18.09
CA GLY A 157 21.65 -9.44 -16.86
C GLY A 157 20.36 -8.98 -16.22
N VAL A 158 20.47 -8.35 -15.05
CA VAL A 158 19.31 -7.85 -14.30
C VAL A 158 18.74 -6.61 -15.00
N SER A 159 17.43 -6.61 -15.23
CA SER A 159 16.75 -5.43 -15.77
C SER A 159 16.50 -4.39 -14.68
N LEU A 160 17.00 -3.17 -14.87
CA LEU A 160 16.78 -2.04 -13.96
C LEU A 160 15.34 -1.47 -14.03
N ASN A 161 14.53 -1.94 -14.98
CA ASN A 161 13.18 -1.44 -15.18
C ASN A 161 12.16 -2.02 -14.21
N LYS A 162 12.45 -3.19 -13.61
CA LYS A 162 11.49 -3.91 -12.79
C LYS A 162 12.19 -4.57 -11.60
N LEU A 163 11.89 -4.07 -10.40
CA LEU A 163 12.22 -4.74 -9.16
C LEU A 163 11.22 -5.88 -8.90
N ASP A 164 11.74 -7.06 -8.56
CA ASP A 164 10.89 -8.21 -8.24
C ASP A 164 10.34 -8.11 -6.82
N LYS A 165 11.22 -7.96 -5.83
CA LYS A 165 10.83 -7.83 -4.41
C LYS A 165 11.66 -6.77 -3.71
N GLY A 166 11.07 -6.10 -2.73
CA GLY A 166 11.81 -5.20 -1.86
C GLY A 166 11.05 -4.80 -0.61
N CYS A 167 11.80 -4.32 0.37
CA CYS A 167 11.27 -3.60 1.52
C CYS A 167 12.19 -2.45 1.92
N ILE A 168 11.60 -1.44 2.53
CA ILE A 168 12.28 -0.33 3.19
C ILE A 168 11.82 -0.34 4.65
N ILE A 169 12.77 -0.52 5.56
CA ILE A 169 12.55 -0.50 7.01
C ILE A 169 12.98 0.89 7.48
N PHE A 170 12.05 1.70 7.99
CA PHE A 170 12.36 3.05 8.47
C PHE A 170 12.82 2.98 9.92
N ASN A 171 13.86 3.74 10.31
CA ASN A 171 14.22 3.93 11.71
C ASN A 171 13.20 4.86 12.40
N TYR A 172 11.97 4.39 12.49
CA TYR A 172 10.80 5.12 12.93
C TYR A 172 9.85 4.14 13.62
N LYS A 173 9.32 4.53 14.79
CA LYS A 173 8.44 3.68 15.62
C LYS A 173 9.06 2.32 16.00
N LYS A 174 10.31 2.32 16.48
CA LYS A 174 11.04 1.10 16.92
C LYS A 174 10.21 0.22 17.86
N GLU A 175 9.61 0.83 18.89
CA GLU A 175 8.81 0.12 19.90
C GLU A 175 7.55 -0.56 19.34
N GLU A 176 7.09 -0.15 18.15
CA GLU A 176 5.95 -0.74 17.44
C GLU A 176 6.40 -1.73 16.36
N GLY A 177 7.69 -2.12 16.33
CA GLY A 177 8.23 -3.06 15.34
C GLY A 177 8.77 -2.42 14.06
N TYR A 178 9.09 -1.12 14.10
CA TYR A 178 9.45 -0.28 12.94
C TYR A 178 8.35 -0.14 11.89
N LYS A 179 8.22 1.06 11.31
CA LYS A 179 7.40 1.24 10.11
C LYS A 179 8.14 0.65 8.89
N ILE A 180 7.44 -0.14 8.08
CA ILE A 180 8.02 -0.87 6.94
C ILE A 180 7.15 -0.66 5.72
N LEU A 181 7.75 -0.43 4.56
CA LEU A 181 7.08 -0.44 3.27
C LEU A 181 7.61 -1.61 2.44
N THR A 182 6.74 -2.30 1.71
CA THR A 182 7.13 -3.47 0.92
C THR A 182 6.53 -3.47 -0.47
N VAL A 183 7.26 -4.06 -1.41
CA VAL A 183 6.86 -4.27 -2.79
C VAL A 183 7.12 -5.72 -3.14
N ASP A 184 6.09 -6.39 -3.61
CA ASP A 184 6.22 -7.66 -4.32
C ASP A 184 5.54 -7.53 -5.69
N SER A 185 6.30 -7.77 -6.75
CA SER A 185 5.83 -7.80 -8.14
C SER A 185 5.34 -9.19 -8.56
N ASN A 186 5.63 -10.23 -7.78
CA ASN A 186 5.44 -11.63 -8.08
C ASN A 186 4.40 -12.24 -7.12
N ARG A 187 3.12 -12.26 -7.52
CA ARG A 187 2.02 -12.71 -6.64
C ARG A 187 2.03 -14.21 -6.27
N TYR A 188 2.90 -15.02 -6.87
CA TYR A 188 2.88 -16.48 -6.72
C TYR A 188 3.55 -16.98 -5.44
N ASP A 189 4.39 -16.16 -4.78
CA ASP A 189 5.15 -16.54 -3.60
C ASP A 189 5.13 -15.48 -2.47
N ALA A 190 4.21 -14.51 -2.54
CA ALA A 190 4.13 -13.37 -1.61
C ALA A 190 4.16 -13.73 -0.11
N ARG A 191 3.65 -14.91 0.27
CA ARG A 191 3.69 -15.38 1.67
C ARG A 191 5.10 -15.55 2.21
N TYR A 192 6.05 -16.09 1.42
CA TYR A 192 7.39 -16.29 1.97
C TYR A 192 8.07 -14.95 2.27
N TRP A 193 7.83 -13.92 1.44
CA TRP A 193 8.47 -12.63 1.61
C TRP A 193 7.95 -11.91 2.86
N LEU A 194 6.63 -11.83 3.02
CA LEU A 194 6.01 -11.14 4.16
C LEU A 194 5.98 -11.98 5.42
N GLU A 195 5.52 -13.23 5.36
CA GLU A 195 5.24 -14.06 6.54
C GLU A 195 6.50 -14.77 7.06
N HIS A 196 7.37 -15.28 6.18
CA HIS A 196 8.52 -16.10 6.62
C HIS A 196 9.83 -15.30 6.71
N PHE A 197 10.15 -14.52 5.68
CA PHE A 197 11.39 -13.75 5.65
C PHE A 197 11.30 -12.51 6.53
N LEU A 198 10.33 -11.63 6.26
CA LEU A 198 10.16 -10.41 7.04
C LEU A 198 9.44 -10.67 8.38
N SER A 199 8.48 -11.61 8.41
CA SER A 199 7.60 -11.85 9.56
C SER A 199 6.95 -10.55 10.03
N VAL A 200 6.11 -9.97 9.16
CA VAL A 200 5.48 -8.67 9.37
C VAL A 200 3.96 -8.74 9.38
N ASP A 201 3.35 -7.88 10.18
CA ASP A 201 1.90 -7.61 10.21
C ASP A 201 1.59 -6.21 9.66
N ALA A 202 0.31 -5.95 9.40
CA ALA A 202 -0.12 -4.61 9.00
C ALA A 202 0.20 -3.57 10.10
N PHE A 203 0.68 -2.41 9.70
CA PHE A 203 0.88 -1.28 10.61
C PHE A 203 -0.45 -0.55 10.79
N GLU A 204 -1.11 -0.74 11.92
CA GLU A 204 -2.45 -0.22 12.20
C GLU A 204 -2.42 1.25 12.66
N ASP A 205 -1.91 2.14 11.81
CA ASP A 205 -1.96 3.58 12.07
C ASP A 205 -3.34 4.21 11.74
N GLU A 206 -3.48 5.49 12.09
CA GLU A 206 -4.68 6.28 11.78
C GLU A 206 -5.06 6.25 10.28
N ASN A 207 -4.07 6.15 9.39
CA ASN A 207 -4.29 6.07 7.95
C ASN A 207 -4.87 4.71 7.57
N PHE A 208 -4.29 3.62 8.09
CA PHE A 208 -4.81 2.27 7.93
C PHE A 208 -6.26 2.17 8.43
N ILE A 209 -6.52 2.58 9.68
CA ILE A 209 -7.85 2.49 10.29
C ILE A 209 -8.86 3.33 9.49
N THR A 210 -8.52 4.57 9.13
CA THR A 210 -9.39 5.45 8.32
C THR A 210 -9.75 4.79 6.98
N LYS A 211 -8.76 4.24 6.25
CA LYS A 211 -9.01 3.55 4.97
C LYS A 211 -9.89 2.33 5.14
N LYS A 212 -9.63 1.50 6.14
CA LYS A 212 -10.37 0.29 6.43
C LYS A 212 -11.82 0.58 6.81
N TYR A 213 -12.03 1.59 7.64
CA TYR A 213 -13.36 2.03 8.05
C TYR A 213 -14.16 2.60 6.87
N LEU A 214 -13.56 3.46 6.04
CA LEU A 214 -14.22 3.95 4.81
C LEU A 214 -14.54 2.81 3.84
N LYS A 215 -13.67 1.80 3.75
CA LYS A 215 -13.92 0.60 2.93
C LYS A 215 -15.05 -0.26 3.50
N PHE A 216 -15.12 -0.39 4.82
CA PHE A 216 -16.23 -1.03 5.51
C PHE A 216 -17.55 -0.31 5.19
N CYS A 217 -17.60 1.03 5.34
CA CYS A 217 -18.78 1.83 4.95
C CYS A 217 -19.16 1.59 3.48
N GLN A 218 -18.19 1.52 2.56
CA GLN A 218 -18.46 1.22 1.15
C GLN A 218 -19.15 -0.13 0.93
N ASN A 219 -18.79 -1.15 1.69
CA ASN A 219 -19.39 -2.46 1.54
C ASN A 219 -20.72 -2.55 2.29
N PHE A 220 -20.85 -1.91 3.46
CA PHE A 220 -22.15 -1.73 4.11
C PHE A 220 -23.17 -1.01 3.21
N ALA A 221 -22.75 0.04 2.50
CA ALA A 221 -23.60 0.74 1.55
C ALA A 221 -24.15 -0.19 0.46
N LYS A 222 -23.32 -1.08 -0.07
CA LYS A 222 -23.68 -1.99 -1.17
C LYS A 222 -24.48 -3.21 -0.70
N ASP A 223 -24.12 -3.74 0.46
CA ASP A 223 -24.64 -5.01 0.95
C ASP A 223 -25.91 -4.83 1.80
N VAL A 224 -26.10 -3.65 2.39
CA VAL A 224 -27.19 -3.37 3.34
C VAL A 224 -28.03 -2.17 2.90
N VAL A 225 -27.43 -0.98 2.71
CA VAL A 225 -28.19 0.24 2.37
C VAL A 225 -28.88 0.09 1.02
N PHE A 226 -28.16 -0.38 -0.02
CA PHE A 226 -28.72 -0.54 -1.35
C PHE A 226 -29.89 -1.55 -1.40
N PRO A 227 -29.81 -2.75 -0.77
CA PRO A 227 -30.95 -3.67 -0.73
C PRO A 227 -32.11 -3.22 0.17
N ALA A 228 -31.83 -2.53 1.27
CA ALA A 228 -32.86 -2.06 2.21
C ALA A 228 -33.60 -0.81 1.68
N GLU A 229 -32.90 0.03 0.93
CA GLU A 229 -33.40 1.29 0.39
C GLU A 229 -33.25 1.30 -1.13
N ASP A 230 -32.41 2.17 -1.69
CA ASP A 230 -32.15 2.18 -3.12
C ASP A 230 -30.76 2.72 -3.50
N LYS A 231 -30.51 2.81 -4.82
CA LYS A 231 -29.21 3.26 -5.34
C LYS A 231 -28.90 4.72 -5.01
N LYS A 232 -29.93 5.57 -4.86
CA LYS A 232 -29.74 6.96 -4.46
C LYS A 232 -29.19 6.96 -3.04
N GLU A 233 -29.81 6.23 -2.12
CA GLU A 233 -29.39 6.21 -0.72
C GLU A 233 -28.02 5.55 -0.50
N GLU A 234 -27.66 4.51 -1.26
CA GLU A 234 -26.28 3.97 -1.26
C GLU A 234 -25.25 5.08 -1.56
N VAL A 235 -25.50 5.87 -2.60
CA VAL A 235 -24.61 6.96 -3.01
C VAL A 235 -24.62 8.09 -1.98
N MET A 236 -25.78 8.42 -1.40
CA MET A 236 -25.90 9.45 -0.36
C MET A 236 -25.16 9.06 0.91
N PHE A 237 -25.35 7.84 1.41
CA PHE A 237 -24.66 7.31 2.57
C PHE A 237 -23.14 7.39 2.40
N MET A 238 -22.63 7.00 1.22
CA MET A 238 -21.19 7.08 0.95
C MET A 238 -20.67 8.51 0.91
N ASN A 239 -21.44 9.43 0.34
CA ASN A 239 -21.06 10.84 0.34
C ASN A 239 -21.07 11.42 1.75
N ARG A 240 -22.12 11.17 2.54
CA ARG A 240 -22.19 11.61 3.94
C ARG A 240 -21.04 11.02 4.76
N SER A 241 -20.75 9.74 4.58
CA SER A 241 -19.62 9.06 5.23
C SER A 241 -18.31 9.78 4.94
N VAL A 242 -17.94 9.96 3.66
CA VAL A 242 -16.68 10.64 3.31
C VAL A 242 -16.63 12.08 3.83
N ASN A 243 -17.75 12.79 3.81
CA ASN A 243 -17.82 14.17 4.29
C ASN A 243 -17.69 14.26 5.82
N TYR A 244 -18.27 13.32 6.56
CA TYR A 244 -18.06 13.21 8.00
C TYR A 244 -16.57 13.07 8.30
N PHE A 245 -15.90 12.14 7.63
CA PHE A 245 -14.46 11.93 7.79
C PHE A 245 -13.64 13.15 7.35
N ALA A 246 -14.08 13.91 6.34
CA ALA A 246 -13.36 15.08 5.86
C ALA A 246 -13.52 16.33 6.75
N LYS A 247 -14.60 16.41 7.55
CA LYS A 247 -14.91 17.57 8.40
C LYS A 247 -14.44 17.41 9.83
N ASN A 248 -14.17 16.18 10.28
CA ASN A 248 -13.81 15.87 11.64
C ASN A 248 -12.35 15.41 11.73
N ASP A 249 -11.65 15.82 12.79
CA ASP A 249 -10.29 15.35 13.09
C ASP A 249 -10.28 14.02 13.88
N GLN A 250 -11.40 13.67 14.50
CA GLN A 250 -11.61 12.46 15.29
C GLN A 250 -12.87 11.77 14.83
N PHE A 251 -12.77 10.46 14.63
CA PHE A 251 -13.91 9.59 14.43
C PHE A 251 -14.49 9.19 15.78
N GLU A 252 -15.81 9.22 15.91
CA GLU A 252 -16.54 8.57 16.99
C GLU A 252 -17.80 7.93 16.40
N GLU A 253 -17.94 6.61 16.59
CA GLU A 253 -18.95 5.80 15.91
C GLU A 253 -20.37 6.28 16.18
N THR A 254 -20.70 6.65 17.42
CA THR A 254 -22.05 7.08 17.78
C THR A 254 -22.45 8.36 17.04
N ASN A 255 -21.56 9.35 17.03
CA ASN A 255 -21.73 10.60 16.32
C ASN A 255 -21.79 10.37 14.80
N PHE A 256 -20.92 9.52 14.28
CA PHE A 256 -20.94 9.12 12.87
C PHE A 256 -22.29 8.54 12.47
N LEU A 257 -22.80 7.56 13.21
CA LEU A 257 -24.08 6.93 12.89
C LEU A 257 -25.25 7.93 12.95
N ASN A 258 -25.25 8.82 13.92
CA ASN A 258 -26.29 9.85 14.06
C ASN A 258 -26.25 10.91 12.95
N GLU A 259 -25.07 11.24 12.41
CA GLU A 259 -24.93 12.26 11.36
C GLU A 259 -25.09 11.68 9.95
N VAL A 260 -24.72 10.42 9.75
CA VAL A 260 -24.59 9.81 8.42
C VAL A 260 -25.78 8.94 8.03
N LEU A 261 -26.54 8.38 8.99
CA LEU A 261 -27.72 7.57 8.72
C LEU A 261 -29.00 8.36 9.05
N ASP A 262 -29.80 8.69 8.04
CA ASP A 262 -31.13 9.30 8.28
C ASP A 262 -32.16 8.29 8.76
N ASN A 263 -32.06 7.05 8.27
CA ASN A 263 -32.97 5.97 8.62
C ASN A 263 -32.49 5.27 9.92
N PRO A 264 -33.21 5.43 11.05
CA PRO A 264 -32.79 4.85 12.32
C PRO A 264 -32.77 3.31 12.30
N ASP A 265 -33.55 2.68 11.42
CA ASP A 265 -33.61 1.22 11.30
C ASP A 265 -32.30 0.62 10.74
N LEU A 266 -31.47 1.44 10.08
CA LEU A 266 -30.15 1.02 9.60
C LEU A 266 -29.06 1.04 10.67
N ILE A 267 -29.29 1.68 11.82
CA ILE A 267 -28.31 1.74 12.92
C ILE A 267 -28.05 0.33 13.53
N PRO A 268 -29.09 -0.46 13.88
CA PRO A 268 -28.89 -1.85 14.29
C PRO A 268 -28.21 -2.70 13.21
N GLU A 269 -28.59 -2.51 11.94
CA GLU A 269 -28.01 -3.25 10.82
C GLU A 269 -26.51 -2.93 10.64
N PHE A 270 -26.11 -1.67 10.82
CA PHE A 270 -24.70 -1.28 10.81
C PHE A 270 -23.91 -2.03 11.90
N LYS A 271 -24.43 -2.06 13.12
CA LYS A 271 -23.78 -2.76 14.25
C LYS A 271 -23.69 -4.26 14.01
N ASN A 272 -24.75 -4.88 13.50
CA ASN A 272 -24.76 -6.30 13.14
C ASN A 272 -23.76 -6.60 12.02
N TYR A 273 -23.74 -5.78 10.97
CA TYR A 273 -22.79 -5.91 9.87
C TYR A 273 -21.34 -5.73 10.35
N LYS A 274 -21.09 -4.82 11.30
CA LYS A 274 -19.77 -4.67 11.95
C LYS A 274 -19.39 -5.88 12.77
N MET A 275 -20.30 -6.48 13.53
CA MET A 275 -20.03 -7.73 14.25
C MET A 275 -19.67 -8.88 13.30
N ASP A 276 -20.36 -9.01 12.17
CA ASP A 276 -20.13 -10.11 11.22
C ASP A 276 -18.91 -9.89 10.31
N LYS A 277 -18.63 -8.63 9.95
CA LYS A 277 -17.60 -8.29 8.93
C LYS A 277 -16.44 -7.46 9.46
N GLY A 278 -16.46 -7.00 10.71
CA GLY A 278 -15.47 -6.08 11.29
C GLY A 278 -14.04 -6.61 11.24
N GLU A 279 -13.85 -7.88 11.63
CA GLU A 279 -12.55 -8.58 11.64
C GLU A 279 -11.83 -8.51 10.28
N LYS A 280 -12.59 -8.62 9.18
CA LYS A 280 -12.04 -8.54 7.82
C LYS A 280 -11.39 -7.17 7.53
N TYR A 281 -11.81 -6.12 8.24
CA TYR A 281 -11.27 -4.77 8.08
C TYR A 281 -10.38 -4.36 9.25
N SER A 282 -10.18 -5.19 10.27
CA SER A 282 -9.48 -4.82 11.52
C SER A 282 -10.16 -3.63 12.22
N ILE A 283 -11.49 -3.66 12.37
CA ILE A 283 -12.27 -2.57 13.00
C ILE A 283 -13.27 -3.04 14.06
N GLU A 284 -13.27 -4.33 14.40
CA GLU A 284 -14.21 -4.98 15.30
C GLU A 284 -14.42 -4.22 16.61
N ASP A 285 -13.34 -3.82 17.26
CA ASP A 285 -13.35 -3.09 18.54
C ASP A 285 -13.08 -1.57 18.39
N VAL A 286 -13.02 -1.07 17.15
CA VAL A 286 -12.69 0.33 16.87
C VAL A 286 -13.94 1.19 16.94
N THR A 287 -14.10 2.00 17.99
CA THR A 287 -15.23 2.95 18.13
C THR A 287 -14.81 4.41 18.01
N SER A 288 -13.53 4.72 18.19
CA SER A 288 -12.98 6.06 18.02
C SER A 288 -11.50 6.02 17.63
N PHE A 289 -11.09 6.92 16.74
CA PHE A 289 -9.71 7.06 16.28
C PHE A 289 -9.46 8.43 15.61
N PRO A 290 -8.21 8.92 15.58
CA PRO A 290 -7.84 10.09 14.77
C PRO A 290 -8.05 9.85 13.28
N ILE A 291 -8.62 10.83 12.57
CA ILE A 291 -8.88 10.68 11.14
C ILE A 291 -7.67 11.16 10.33
N ALA A 292 -7.18 10.30 9.44
CA ALA A 292 -6.11 10.65 8.52
C ALA A 292 -6.66 11.34 7.26
N ASN A 293 -6.52 12.66 7.17
CA ASN A 293 -6.99 13.45 6.02
C ASN A 293 -6.47 12.99 4.65
N ALA A 294 -5.26 12.42 4.60
CA ALA A 294 -4.71 11.81 3.39
C ALA A 294 -5.53 10.59 2.92
N ALA A 295 -5.89 9.70 3.87
CA ALA A 295 -6.74 8.54 3.60
C ALA A 295 -8.12 8.96 3.07
N VAL A 296 -8.73 9.97 3.69
CA VAL A 296 -10.03 10.51 3.27
C VAL A 296 -9.95 11.08 1.87
N SER A 297 -8.91 11.86 1.57
CA SER A 297 -8.69 12.46 0.26
C SER A 297 -8.55 11.41 -0.85
N ASP A 298 -7.84 10.32 -0.58
CA ASP A 298 -7.66 9.24 -1.55
C ASP A 298 -8.92 8.39 -1.71
N ALA A 299 -9.61 8.07 -0.61
CA ALA A 299 -10.90 7.39 -0.64
C ALA A 299 -11.92 8.19 -1.47
N ARG A 300 -11.98 9.51 -1.29
CA ARG A 300 -12.87 10.42 -2.03
C ARG A 300 -12.63 10.37 -3.55
N LYS A 301 -11.38 10.25 -4.01
CA LYS A 301 -11.06 10.09 -5.45
C LYS A 301 -11.53 8.74 -6.00
N SER A 302 -11.49 7.69 -5.18
CA SER A 302 -11.82 6.32 -5.60
C SER A 302 -13.32 6.03 -5.65
N ILE A 303 -14.13 6.76 -4.86
CA ILE A 303 -15.57 6.55 -4.76
C ILE A 303 -16.26 7.13 -5.99
N LYS A 304 -16.86 6.24 -6.79
CA LYS A 304 -17.62 6.62 -7.98
C LYS A 304 -19.03 7.05 -7.56
N ASN A 305 -19.27 8.35 -7.55
CA ASN A 305 -20.59 8.93 -7.39
C ASN A 305 -21.37 8.92 -8.72
N ILE A 306 -21.66 7.73 -9.24
CA ILE A 306 -22.37 7.56 -10.52
C ILE A 306 -23.55 6.62 -10.33
N ILE A 307 -24.73 7.08 -10.72
CA ILE A 307 -25.92 6.23 -10.90
C ILE A 307 -25.98 5.84 -12.37
N ASN A 308 -25.95 4.54 -12.64
CA ASN A 308 -26.14 4.00 -13.99
C ASN A 308 -27.60 3.58 -14.14
N LEU A 309 -28.24 4.06 -15.20
CA LEU A 309 -29.61 3.69 -15.57
C LEU A 309 -29.59 2.65 -16.68
N ASP A 310 -30.66 1.87 -16.79
CA ASP A 310 -30.91 0.84 -17.82
C ASP A 310 -30.91 1.42 -19.25
N THR A 311 -31.21 2.71 -19.38
CA THR A 311 -31.20 3.47 -20.63
C THR A 311 -29.79 3.93 -21.08
N HIS A 312 -28.72 3.45 -20.43
CA HIS A 312 -27.33 3.89 -20.66
C HIS A 312 -27.07 5.37 -20.30
N ILE A 313 -27.98 6.00 -19.56
CA ILE A 313 -27.79 7.32 -18.97
C ILE A 313 -26.99 7.17 -17.67
N GLN A 314 -26.02 8.06 -17.47
CA GLN A 314 -25.24 8.15 -16.25
C GLN A 314 -25.51 9.48 -15.56
N ILE A 315 -25.93 9.43 -14.30
CA ILE A 315 -26.04 10.61 -13.45
C ILE A 315 -24.80 10.66 -12.58
N LYS A 316 -23.86 11.54 -12.94
CA LYS A 316 -22.66 11.80 -12.13
C LYS A 316 -22.98 12.88 -11.09
N MET A 317 -22.72 12.52 -9.84
CA MET A 317 -23.00 13.32 -8.66
C MET A 317 -21.68 13.87 -8.10
N ASP A 318 -21.33 15.10 -8.47
CA ASP A 318 -20.11 15.74 -7.97
C ASP A 318 -20.42 16.53 -6.69
N PHE A 319 -20.15 15.94 -5.52
CA PHE A 319 -20.54 16.54 -4.25
C PHE A 319 -19.33 17.02 -3.46
N ILE A 320 -19.25 18.34 -3.33
CA ILE A 320 -18.42 19.02 -2.32
C ILE A 320 -19.19 19.18 -0.99
N ASN A 321 -20.53 19.11 -1.01
CA ASN A 321 -21.36 19.24 0.18
C ASN A 321 -22.60 18.32 0.09
N PRO A 322 -22.81 17.37 1.03
CA PRO A 322 -23.86 16.34 0.95
C PRO A 322 -25.28 16.91 1.08
N GLU A 323 -25.46 18.02 1.81
CA GLU A 323 -26.75 18.75 1.92
C GLU A 323 -27.31 19.23 0.56
N SER A 324 -26.46 19.29 -0.47
CA SER A 324 -26.86 19.72 -1.80
C SER A 324 -27.66 18.64 -2.54
N ALA A 325 -27.37 17.37 -2.29
CA ALA A 325 -27.84 16.29 -3.13
C ALA A 325 -29.33 16.01 -2.93
N GLU A 326 -29.79 15.94 -1.68
CA GLU A 326 -31.20 15.74 -1.33
C GLU A 326 -32.08 16.91 -1.79
N LYS A 327 -31.55 18.13 -1.75
CA LYS A 327 -32.26 19.33 -2.20
C LYS A 327 -32.49 19.36 -3.71
N TYR A 328 -31.59 18.76 -4.48
CA TYR A 328 -31.57 18.91 -5.93
C TYR A 328 -31.87 17.62 -6.69
N VAL A 329 -31.94 16.46 -6.04
CA VAL A 329 -32.22 15.17 -6.72
C VAL A 329 -33.35 14.42 -6.05
N GLU A 330 -34.46 14.26 -6.77
CA GLU A 330 -35.61 13.47 -6.36
C GLU A 330 -35.77 12.25 -7.28
N LYS A 331 -36.14 11.10 -6.72
CA LYS A 331 -36.50 9.90 -7.49
C LYS A 331 -37.99 9.65 -7.32
N GLY A 332 -38.67 9.34 -8.40
CA GLY A 332 -40.09 8.96 -8.36
C GLY A 332 -40.44 7.89 -9.38
N TRP A 333 -41.71 7.51 -9.38
CA TRP A 333 -42.30 6.58 -10.33
C TRP A 333 -43.36 7.31 -11.15
N ASP A 334 -43.24 7.27 -12.47
CA ASP A 334 -44.23 7.81 -13.40
C ASP A 334 -45.22 6.70 -13.75
N GLU A 335 -46.45 6.80 -13.20
CA GLU A 335 -47.51 5.82 -13.43
C GLU A 335 -47.96 5.74 -14.90
N GLU A 336 -47.86 6.82 -15.67
CA GLU A 336 -48.28 6.79 -17.08
C GLU A 336 -47.23 6.11 -17.95
N LYS A 337 -45.95 6.37 -17.67
CA LYS A 337 -44.82 5.79 -18.43
C LYS A 337 -44.40 4.42 -17.92
N GLN A 338 -44.84 4.03 -16.73
CA GLN A 338 -44.39 2.82 -16.05
C GLN A 338 -42.85 2.77 -15.93
N MET A 339 -42.25 3.90 -15.57
CA MET A 339 -40.79 4.06 -15.47
C MET A 339 -40.42 4.88 -14.23
N TYR A 340 -39.26 4.57 -13.66
CA TYR A 340 -38.64 5.44 -12.66
C TYR A 340 -38.05 6.69 -13.32
N TYR A 341 -38.13 7.82 -12.63
CA TYR A 341 -37.48 9.06 -13.04
C TYR A 341 -36.58 9.60 -11.93
N TYR A 342 -35.61 10.42 -12.33
CA TYR A 342 -34.89 11.32 -11.45
C TYR A 342 -35.17 12.76 -11.88
N LEU A 343 -35.60 13.63 -10.96
CA LEU A 343 -35.68 15.07 -11.17
C LEU A 343 -34.41 15.71 -10.64
N VAL A 344 -33.81 16.57 -11.45
CA VAL A 344 -32.63 17.36 -11.06
C VAL A 344 -32.98 18.85 -11.09
N TYR A 345 -32.93 19.50 -9.93
CA TYR A 345 -33.22 20.92 -9.77
C TYR A 345 -31.92 21.73 -9.82
N PHE A 346 -31.91 22.82 -10.58
CA PHE A 346 -30.77 23.74 -10.65
C PHE A 346 -31.24 25.19 -10.71
N ASN A 347 -30.41 26.12 -10.21
CA ASN A 347 -30.76 27.55 -10.20
C ASN A 347 -30.23 28.29 -11.43
N LYS A 348 -29.01 27.98 -11.88
CA LYS A 348 -28.32 28.62 -13.01
C LYS A 348 -27.34 27.63 -13.64
N GLU A 349 -27.22 27.67 -14.96
CA GLU A 349 -26.17 26.94 -15.69
C GLU A 349 -24.81 27.65 -15.50
N GLN A 350 -23.75 26.87 -15.28
CA GLN A 350 -22.38 27.39 -15.28
C GLN A 350 -21.84 27.38 -16.71
N LYS A 351 -21.25 28.49 -17.15
CA LYS A 351 -20.50 28.52 -18.41
C LYS A 351 -19.14 27.85 -18.17
N SER A 352 -18.79 26.91 -19.05
CA SER A 352 -17.49 26.24 -19.07
C SER A 352 -16.35 27.19 -19.38
#